data_AF-A0A2I0WK23-F1
#
_entry.id   AF-A0A2I0WK23-F1
#
_cell.length_a   1.000
_cell.length_b   1.000
_cell.length_c   1.000
_cell.angle_alpha   90.00
_cell.angle_beta   90.00
_cell.angle_gamma   90.00
#
_symmetry.space_group_name_H-M   'P 1'
#
loop_
_entity.id
_entity.type
_entity.pdbx_description
1 polymer ?
#
loop_
_entity_poly.entity_id
_entity_poly.type
_entity_poly.pdbx_seq_one_letter_code
_entity_poly.pdbx_strand_id
1 'polypeptide(L)'
;MGTVLDSHFLALTAIIGYQLLFFFVTALLRFDKVTDFADCPDISCGSLGSSLGYISADEAVWVWTVSLPLTIVNASDRNPSLKPQDIIGWIMWFVGLTVEATADQQKLVFKNSPANRGKWCNIGVWKYSRHPNYFGEILLWWGIFVASTPVLEDAEWLVVFGPVFLTLLLLFVSGIPLLETSANKRFGSVEEYRIYRSITSPLIPLPPALYGSLPVWFKLAFLFELPLYSHGIHHEGMLSRS
;
A
#
# COMPACT_ATOMS: atom_id res chain seq x y z
N MET A 1 -28.90 -13.71 -30.40
CA MET A 1 -29.62 -14.02 -29.15
C MET A 1 -28.62 -14.67 -28.19
N GLY A 2 -27.85 -13.86 -27.48
CA GLY A 2 -27.07 -14.35 -26.34
C GLY A 2 -27.97 -14.25 -25.11
N THR A 3 -28.25 -15.38 -24.48
CA THR A 3 -28.99 -15.43 -23.22
C THR A 3 -28.22 -14.64 -22.16
N VAL A 4 -28.86 -13.58 -21.65
CA VAL A 4 -28.39 -12.78 -20.51
C VAL A 4 -28.15 -13.77 -19.37
N LEU A 5 -26.89 -13.96 -18.98
CA LEU A 5 -26.53 -14.98 -18.00
C LEU A 5 -27.04 -14.64 -16.59
N ASP A 6 -27.52 -13.41 -16.35
CA ASP A 6 -28.24 -13.05 -15.14
C ASP A 6 -28.98 -11.70 -15.25
N SER A 7 -30.31 -11.70 -15.37
CA SER A 7 -31.14 -10.48 -15.44
C SER A 7 -31.36 -9.79 -14.09
N HIS A 8 -30.92 -10.41 -12.99
CA HIS A 8 -31.18 -9.95 -11.63
C HIS A 8 -29.90 -9.73 -10.83
N PHE A 9 -28.73 -9.72 -11.49
CA PHE A 9 -27.42 -9.66 -10.83
C PHE A 9 -27.21 -10.79 -9.80
N LEU A 10 -27.95 -11.91 -9.87
CA LEU A 10 -27.96 -12.96 -8.85
C LEU A 10 -26.58 -13.60 -8.67
N ALA A 11 -25.86 -13.87 -9.76
CA ALA A 11 -24.51 -14.39 -9.78
C ALA A 11 -23.52 -13.39 -9.19
N LEU A 12 -23.71 -12.08 -9.43
CA LEU A 12 -22.86 -11.03 -8.85
C LEU A 12 -23.14 -10.86 -7.36
N THR A 13 -24.41 -10.86 -6.93
CA THR A 13 -24.79 -10.90 -5.51
C THR A 13 -24.37 -12.19 -4.84
N ALA A 14 -24.28 -13.30 -5.57
CA ALA A 14 -23.77 -14.56 -5.05
C ALA A 14 -22.24 -14.53 -4.91
N ILE A 15 -21.50 -13.86 -5.81
CA ILE A 15 -20.05 -13.68 -5.69
C ILE A 15 -19.72 -12.71 -4.55
N ILE A 16 -20.36 -11.55 -4.51
CA ILE A 16 -20.21 -10.56 -3.43
C ILE A 16 -20.70 -11.18 -2.11
N GLY A 17 -21.82 -11.87 -2.13
CA GLY A 17 -22.38 -12.60 -0.98
C GLY A 17 -21.47 -13.73 -0.52
N TYR A 18 -20.85 -14.49 -1.42
CA TYR A 18 -19.86 -15.52 -1.10
C TYR A 18 -18.59 -14.91 -0.51
N GLN A 19 -18.15 -13.75 -1.02
CA GLN A 19 -16.97 -13.05 -0.52
C GLN A 19 -17.23 -12.45 0.87
N LEU A 20 -18.38 -11.81 1.06
CA LEU A 20 -18.85 -11.33 2.37
C LEU A 20 -19.09 -12.49 3.35
N LEU A 21 -19.63 -13.62 2.88
CA LEU A 21 -19.83 -14.83 3.68
C LEU A 21 -18.49 -15.47 4.06
N PHE A 22 -17.52 -15.53 3.14
CA PHE A 22 -16.17 -15.99 3.43
C PHE A 22 -15.55 -15.13 4.53
N PHE A 23 -15.63 -13.79 4.42
CA PHE A 23 -15.14 -12.89 5.47
C PHE A 23 -15.91 -13.00 6.79
N PHE A 24 -17.23 -13.15 6.74
CA PHE A 24 -18.07 -13.37 7.92
C PHE A 24 -17.74 -14.70 8.61
N VAL A 25 -17.50 -15.76 7.83
CA VAL A 25 -17.07 -17.07 8.32
C VAL A 25 -15.65 -17.02 8.86
N THR A 26 -14.70 -16.35 8.21
CA THR A 26 -13.35 -16.13 8.75
C THR A 26 -13.38 -15.32 10.05
N ALA A 27 -14.24 -14.30 10.13
CA ALA A 27 -14.47 -13.52 11.35
C ALA A 27 -15.11 -14.35 12.47
N LEU A 28 -15.99 -15.30 12.13
CA LEU A 28 -16.60 -16.23 13.09
C LEU A 28 -15.65 -17.35 13.52
N LEU A 29 -14.79 -17.85 12.63
CA LEU A 29 -13.96 -19.04 12.84
C LEU A 29 -12.59 -18.76 13.47
N ARG A 30 -12.25 -17.50 13.81
CA ARG A 30 -11.00 -17.10 14.49
C ARG A 30 -9.77 -17.88 14.04
N PHE A 31 -9.29 -17.63 12.82
CA PHE A 31 -7.97 -18.11 12.40
C PHE A 31 -6.85 -17.32 13.11
N ASP A 32 -6.63 -17.63 14.39
CA ASP A 32 -5.68 -17.02 15.33
C ASP A 32 -4.18 -17.23 14.98
N LYS A 33 -3.80 -17.47 13.72
CA LYS A 33 -2.41 -17.81 13.36
C LYS A 33 -1.73 -16.95 12.31
N VAL A 34 -2.40 -15.93 11.76
CA VAL A 34 -1.81 -15.05 10.74
C VAL A 34 -1.59 -13.62 11.24
N THR A 35 -1.83 -13.35 12.53
CA THR A 35 -1.60 -12.02 13.13
C THR A 35 -0.38 -11.94 14.04
N ASP A 36 0.34 -13.04 14.25
CA ASP A 36 1.61 -13.10 15.00
C ASP A 36 2.79 -12.43 14.24
N PHE A 37 2.53 -11.73 13.13
CA PHE A 37 3.54 -11.01 12.34
C PHE A 37 3.82 -9.58 12.84
N ALA A 38 3.14 -9.16 13.92
CA ALA A 38 3.30 -7.86 14.55
C ALA A 38 3.92 -7.96 15.95
N ASP A 39 5.01 -8.70 16.10
CA ASP A 39 5.84 -8.63 17.31
C ASP A 39 6.61 -7.30 17.35
N CYS A 40 6.06 -6.34 18.10
CA CYS A 40 6.82 -5.32 18.78
C CYS A 40 6.65 -5.56 20.29
N PRO A 41 7.62 -6.21 20.95
CA PRO A 41 7.64 -6.22 22.40
C PRO A 41 8.07 -4.82 22.85
N ASP A 42 7.38 -4.28 23.86
CA ASP A 42 7.66 -3.01 24.54
C ASP A 42 6.96 -1.75 24.02
N ILE A 43 5.64 -1.69 24.21
CA ILE A 43 5.00 -0.46 24.75
C ILE A 43 4.09 -0.85 25.91
N SER A 44 4.64 -0.74 27.12
CA SER A 44 3.87 -0.55 28.34
C SER A 44 3.37 0.90 28.38
N CYS A 45 2.10 1.11 28.02
CA CYS A 45 1.26 2.15 28.62
C CYS A 45 -0.21 1.74 28.43
N GLY A 46 -0.88 1.50 29.55
CA GLY A 46 -2.21 0.93 29.62
C GLY A 46 -3.36 1.81 29.13
N SER A 47 -4.48 1.12 28.92
CA SER A 47 -5.84 1.58 28.64
C SER A 47 -6.07 2.37 27.35
N LEU A 48 -6.28 1.65 26.26
CA LEU A 48 -7.54 1.65 25.51
C LEU A 48 -7.49 0.54 24.45
N GLY A 49 -8.27 -0.53 24.63
CA GLY A 49 -8.57 -1.50 23.55
C GLY A 49 -7.50 -2.56 23.28
N SER A 50 -7.26 -3.43 24.27
CA SER A 50 -6.52 -4.68 24.10
C SER A 50 -7.03 -5.52 22.92
N SER A 51 -6.10 -5.93 22.05
CA SER A 51 -6.12 -7.17 21.27
C SER A 51 -7.41 -7.45 20.51
N LEU A 52 -7.55 -6.84 19.32
CA LEU A 52 -8.69 -7.05 18.46
C LEU A 52 -8.23 -7.28 17.02
N GLY A 53 -8.31 -8.54 16.59
CA GLY A 53 -8.50 -8.90 15.20
C GLY A 53 -9.89 -8.48 14.72
N TYR A 54 -10.16 -7.17 14.80
CA TYR A 54 -11.25 -6.55 14.08
C TYR A 54 -10.67 -6.10 12.75
N ILE A 55 -11.25 -6.58 11.65
CA ILE A 55 -11.30 -5.72 10.47
C ILE A 55 -12.15 -4.54 10.91
N SER A 56 -11.48 -3.43 11.21
CA SER A 56 -12.12 -2.25 11.76
C SER A 56 -13.09 -1.68 10.71
N ALA A 57 -14.16 -0.99 11.14
CA ALA A 57 -15.21 -0.53 10.22
C ALA A 57 -14.63 0.36 9.08
N ASP A 58 -13.51 1.02 9.34
CA ASP A 58 -12.69 1.74 8.38
C ASP A 58 -12.11 0.85 7.27
N GLU A 59 -11.65 -0.37 7.56
CA GLU A 59 -11.18 -1.31 6.54
C GLU A 59 -12.34 -1.81 5.66
N ALA A 60 -13.50 -2.08 6.24
CA ALA A 60 -14.68 -2.51 5.48
C ALA A 60 -15.25 -1.38 4.59
N VAL A 61 -15.30 -0.15 5.12
CA VAL A 61 -15.68 1.05 4.36
C VAL A 61 -14.64 1.34 3.28
N TRP A 62 -13.36 1.11 3.55
CA TRP A 62 -12.31 1.24 2.56
C TRP A 62 -12.50 0.24 1.42
N VAL A 63 -12.66 -1.06 1.71
CA VAL A 63 -12.90 -2.12 0.70
C VAL A 63 -14.16 -1.82 -0.13
N TRP A 64 -15.22 -1.34 0.51
CA TRP A 64 -16.45 -0.93 -0.19
C TRP A 64 -16.18 0.28 -1.10
N THR A 65 -15.54 1.33 -0.60
CA THR A 65 -15.25 2.55 -1.35
C THR A 65 -14.40 2.28 -2.58
N VAL A 66 -13.40 1.42 -2.43
CA VAL A 66 -12.48 1.10 -3.53
C VAL A 66 -13.07 0.13 -4.55
N SER A 67 -14.12 -0.63 -4.20
CA SER A 67 -14.86 -1.48 -5.15
C SER A 67 -15.98 -0.75 -5.90
N LEU A 68 -16.42 0.42 -5.44
CA LEU A 68 -17.48 1.22 -6.08
C LEU A 68 -17.26 1.51 -7.58
N PRO A 69 -16.06 1.90 -8.07
CA PRO A 69 -15.86 2.14 -9.49
C PRO A 69 -16.09 0.88 -10.34
N LEU A 70 -15.67 -0.28 -9.84
CA LEU A 70 -15.90 -1.58 -10.50
C LEU A 70 -17.38 -1.95 -10.49
N THR A 71 -18.09 -1.66 -9.41
CA THR A 71 -19.54 -1.88 -9.31
C THR A 71 -20.31 -1.00 -10.29
N ILE A 72 -19.96 0.29 -10.41
CA ILE A 72 -20.64 1.24 -11.32
C ILE A 72 -20.39 0.87 -12.79
N VAL A 73 -19.14 0.56 -13.15
CA VAL A 73 -18.77 0.15 -14.52
C VAL A 73 -19.51 -1.14 -14.93
N ASN A 74 -19.56 -2.14 -14.05
CA ASN A 74 -20.23 -3.41 -14.36
C ASN A 74 -21.76 -3.35 -14.27
N ALA A 75 -22.33 -2.38 -13.54
CA ALA A 75 -23.77 -2.15 -13.46
C ALA A 75 -24.32 -1.28 -14.61
N SER A 76 -23.44 -0.70 -15.43
CA SER A 76 -23.81 0.12 -16.57
C SER A 76 -24.07 -0.75 -17.81
N ASP A 77 -25.29 -0.67 -18.37
CA ASP A 77 -25.64 -1.28 -19.67
C ASP A 77 -24.97 -0.59 -20.88
N ARG A 78 -24.13 0.43 -20.62
CA ARG A 78 -23.38 1.14 -21.65
C ARG A 78 -22.23 0.23 -22.10
N ASN A 79 -22.13 -0.04 -23.40
CA ASN A 79 -20.99 -0.69 -24.05
C ASN A 79 -20.13 0.37 -24.78
N PRO A 80 -19.41 1.24 -24.05
CA PRO A 80 -18.49 2.17 -24.71
C PRO A 80 -17.39 1.37 -25.41
N SER A 81 -16.97 1.83 -26.59
CA SER A 81 -15.78 1.28 -27.24
C SER A 81 -14.55 1.50 -26.35
N LEU A 82 -13.64 0.54 -26.34
CA LEU A 82 -12.37 0.64 -25.61
C LEU A 82 -11.66 1.96 -25.95
N LYS A 83 -11.41 2.77 -24.93
CA LYS A 83 -10.66 4.01 -25.04
C LYS A 83 -9.21 3.79 -24.57
N PRO A 84 -8.25 4.65 -24.98
CA PRO A 84 -6.87 4.55 -24.54
C PRO A 84 -6.69 4.56 -23.01
N GLN A 85 -7.58 5.26 -22.29
CA GLN A 85 -7.56 5.33 -20.83
C GLN A 85 -7.81 3.97 -20.18
N ASP A 86 -8.66 3.12 -20.76
CA ASP A 86 -8.89 1.75 -20.27
C ASP A 86 -7.57 0.97 -20.30
N ILE A 87 -6.86 1.04 -21.44
CA ILE A 87 -5.58 0.34 -21.64
C ILE A 87 -4.53 0.87 -20.66
N ILE A 88 -4.40 2.20 -20.52
CA ILE A 88 -3.43 2.81 -19.61
C ILE A 88 -3.73 2.41 -18.16
N GLY A 89 -5.00 2.49 -17.75
CA GLY A 89 -5.41 2.14 -16.40
C GLY A 89 -5.17 0.67 -16.07
N TRP A 90 -5.47 -0.25 -17.00
CA TRP A 90 -5.17 -1.67 -16.83
C TRP A 90 -3.67 -1.98 -16.80
N ILE A 91 -2.85 -1.28 -17.59
CA ILE A 91 -1.39 -1.41 -17.51
C ILE A 91 -0.89 -0.94 -16.15
N MET A 92 -1.32 0.23 -15.67
CA MET A 92 -0.96 0.75 -14.36
C MET A 92 -1.37 -0.24 -13.25
N TRP A 93 -2.60 -0.75 -13.30
CA TRP A 93 -3.09 -1.74 -12.36
C TRP A 93 -2.24 -3.01 -12.35
N PHE A 94 -1.96 -3.58 -13.52
CA PHE A 94 -1.19 -4.81 -13.63
C PHE A 94 0.25 -4.64 -13.13
N VAL A 95 0.89 -3.51 -13.47
CA VAL A 95 2.23 -3.18 -12.97
C VAL A 95 2.21 -2.98 -11.45
N GLY A 96 1.24 -2.23 -10.93
CA GLY A 96 1.08 -2.00 -9.50
C GLY A 96 0.92 -3.30 -8.72
N LEU A 97 -0.01 -4.14 -9.14
CA LEU A 97 -0.24 -5.46 -8.56
C LEU A 97 1.02 -6.34 -8.60
N THR A 98 1.73 -6.35 -9.73
CA THR A 98 2.96 -7.15 -9.88
C THR A 98 4.05 -6.67 -8.93
N VAL A 99 4.24 -5.37 -8.79
CA VAL A 99 5.24 -4.78 -7.88
C VAL A 99 4.89 -5.08 -6.43
N GLU A 100 3.63 -4.91 -6.04
CA GLU A 100 3.15 -5.19 -4.69
C GLU A 100 3.32 -6.67 -4.32
N ALA A 101 2.78 -7.57 -5.13
CA ALA A 101 2.87 -9.01 -4.91
C ALA A 101 4.34 -9.49 -4.85
N THR A 102 5.20 -8.95 -5.71
CA THR A 102 6.63 -9.26 -5.71
C THR A 102 7.32 -8.73 -4.45
N ALA A 103 7.02 -7.49 -4.04
CA ALA A 103 7.58 -6.89 -2.84
C ALA A 103 7.22 -7.72 -1.59
N ASP A 104 5.96 -8.10 -1.45
CA ASP A 104 5.48 -8.83 -0.29
C ASP A 104 6.02 -10.25 -0.24
N GLN A 105 6.06 -10.96 -1.38
CA GLN A 105 6.70 -12.26 -1.44
C GLN A 105 8.18 -12.19 -1.08
N GLN A 106 8.91 -11.22 -1.61
CA GLN A 106 10.32 -11.03 -1.27
C GLN A 106 10.51 -10.75 0.22
N LYS A 107 9.65 -9.92 0.83
CA LYS A 107 9.70 -9.60 2.25
C LYS A 107 9.39 -10.81 3.12
N LEU A 108 8.40 -11.62 2.73
CA LEU A 108 8.00 -12.83 3.43
C LEU A 108 9.11 -13.88 3.40
N VAL A 109 9.67 -14.15 2.22
CA VAL A 109 10.82 -15.06 2.06
C VAL A 109 12.03 -14.55 2.84
N PHE A 110 12.30 -13.25 2.82
CA PHE A 110 13.39 -12.64 3.57
C PHE A 110 13.24 -12.86 5.08
N LYS A 111 12.06 -12.59 5.64
CA LYS A 111 11.77 -12.73 7.07
C LYS A 111 11.79 -14.19 7.55
N ASN A 112 11.34 -15.12 6.71
CA ASN A 112 11.28 -16.55 7.07
C ASN A 112 12.66 -17.22 7.09
N SER A 113 13.69 -16.60 6.52
CA SER A 113 15.05 -17.13 6.54
C SER A 113 15.75 -16.85 7.88
N PRO A 114 16.22 -17.89 8.61
CA PRO A 114 16.94 -17.70 9.87
C PRO A 114 18.19 -16.80 9.76
N ALA A 115 18.84 -16.79 8.58
CA ALA A 115 20.04 -15.98 8.32
C ALA A 115 19.77 -14.46 8.28
N ASN A 116 18.50 -14.06 8.19
CA ASN A 116 18.06 -12.67 8.08
C ASN A 116 17.43 -12.13 9.37
N ARG A 117 17.44 -12.91 10.47
CA ARG A 117 16.95 -12.45 11.76
C ARG A 117 17.69 -11.17 12.17
N GLY A 118 16.93 -10.16 12.58
CA GLY A 118 17.48 -8.86 12.98
C GLY A 118 18.01 -8.00 11.83
N LYS A 119 17.70 -8.31 10.57
CA LYS A 119 18.05 -7.48 9.40
C LYS A 119 16.80 -6.86 8.78
N TRP A 120 16.99 -5.78 8.01
CA TRP A 120 15.95 -5.18 7.17
C TRP A 120 15.97 -5.81 5.77
N CYS A 121 14.81 -5.86 5.12
CA CYS A 121 14.71 -6.36 3.75
C CYS A 121 15.34 -5.36 2.78
N ASN A 122 16.36 -5.79 2.04
CA ASN A 122 17.07 -5.00 1.03
C ASN A 122 17.33 -5.80 -0.25
N ILE A 123 16.44 -6.73 -0.59
CA ILE A 123 16.58 -7.63 -1.75
C ILE A 123 15.54 -7.29 -2.83
N GLY A 124 15.86 -7.61 -4.09
CA GLY A 124 14.93 -7.43 -5.22
C GLY A 124 14.42 -5.99 -5.32
N VAL A 125 13.10 -5.80 -5.31
CA VAL A 125 12.46 -4.48 -5.46
C VAL A 125 12.71 -3.57 -4.25
N TRP A 126 13.02 -4.14 -3.08
CA TRP A 126 13.42 -3.40 -1.87
C TRP A 126 14.80 -2.72 -2.00
N LYS A 127 15.57 -3.02 -3.05
CA LYS A 127 16.81 -2.27 -3.36
C LYS A 127 16.54 -0.92 -4.00
N TYR A 128 15.38 -0.78 -4.67
CA TYR A 128 15.05 0.40 -5.46
C TYR A 128 14.11 1.35 -4.72
N SER A 129 13.34 0.84 -3.77
CA SER A 129 12.46 1.61 -2.91
C SER A 129 12.42 0.98 -1.52
N ARG A 130 12.26 1.80 -0.48
CA ARG A 130 12.07 1.34 0.90
C ARG A 130 10.68 0.79 1.14
N HIS A 131 9.68 1.24 0.38
CA HIS A 131 8.28 0.77 0.46
C HIS A 131 7.72 0.48 -0.94
N PRO A 132 8.30 -0.48 -1.69
CA PRO A 132 7.86 -0.79 -3.05
C PRO A 132 6.45 -1.37 -3.10
N ASN A 133 6.00 -2.04 -2.03
CA ASN A 133 4.63 -2.53 -1.89
C ASN A 133 3.62 -1.37 -1.91
N TYR A 134 3.87 -0.30 -1.17
CA TYR A 134 3.00 0.89 -1.19
C TYR A 134 3.03 1.64 -2.52
N PHE A 135 4.15 1.62 -3.24
CA PHE A 135 4.17 2.14 -4.60
C PHE A 135 3.26 1.32 -5.53
N GLY A 136 3.30 -0.01 -5.42
CA GLY A 136 2.41 -0.90 -6.16
C GLY A 136 0.94 -0.62 -5.85
N GLU A 137 0.61 -0.52 -4.56
CA GLU A 137 -0.73 -0.21 -4.06
C GLU A 137 -1.25 1.14 -4.57
N ILE A 138 -0.45 2.21 -4.48
CA ILE A 138 -0.82 3.52 -5.02
C ILE A 138 -1.04 3.41 -6.53
N LEU A 139 -0.09 2.81 -7.27
CA LEU A 139 -0.15 2.72 -8.73
C LEU A 139 -1.39 1.95 -9.20
N LEU A 140 -1.78 0.88 -8.51
CA LEU A 140 -2.93 0.07 -8.91
C LEU A 140 -4.25 0.80 -8.69
N TRP A 141 -4.39 1.55 -7.59
CA TRP A 141 -5.61 2.33 -7.31
C TRP A 141 -5.75 3.52 -8.25
N TRP A 142 -4.65 4.19 -8.57
CA TRP A 142 -4.64 5.19 -9.63
C TRP A 142 -4.92 4.57 -11.02
N GLY A 143 -4.48 3.34 -11.28
CA GLY A 143 -4.82 2.59 -12.49
C GLY A 143 -6.32 2.33 -12.64
N ILE A 144 -6.99 1.89 -11.57
CA ILE A 144 -8.45 1.69 -11.54
C ILE A 144 -9.18 3.01 -11.80
N PHE A 145 -8.74 4.11 -11.17
CA PHE A 145 -9.31 5.43 -11.42
C PHE A 145 -9.14 5.87 -12.87
N VAL A 146 -7.94 5.73 -13.45
CA VAL A 146 -7.70 6.08 -14.85
C VAL A 146 -8.59 5.25 -15.79
N ALA A 147 -8.74 3.95 -15.54
CA ALA A 147 -9.62 3.08 -16.31
C ALA A 147 -11.10 3.44 -16.17
N SER A 148 -11.54 4.06 -15.07
CA SER A 148 -12.94 4.49 -14.92
C SER A 148 -13.21 5.85 -15.59
N THR A 149 -12.20 6.71 -15.81
CA THR A 149 -12.40 8.06 -16.39
C THR A 149 -13.24 8.13 -17.68
N PRO A 150 -13.22 7.14 -18.62
CA PRO A 150 -14.05 7.17 -19.82
C PRO A 150 -15.56 7.21 -19.59
N VAL A 151 -16.02 6.73 -18.43
CA VAL A 151 -17.43 6.57 -18.09
C VAL A 151 -17.94 7.56 -17.04
N LEU A 152 -17.04 8.34 -16.40
CA LEU A 152 -17.41 9.26 -15.34
C LEU A 152 -18.11 10.52 -15.88
N GLU A 153 -19.31 10.78 -15.37
CA GLU A 153 -20.10 11.98 -15.67
C GLU A 153 -20.37 12.81 -14.40
N ASP A 154 -20.30 14.14 -14.51
CA ASP A 154 -20.66 15.11 -13.46
C ASP A 154 -20.13 14.77 -12.04
N ALA A 155 -21.02 14.37 -11.13
CA ALA A 155 -20.71 14.08 -9.73
C ALA A 155 -19.94 12.76 -9.54
N GLU A 156 -19.86 11.89 -10.55
CA GLU A 156 -19.13 10.63 -10.46
C GLU A 156 -17.61 10.85 -10.36
N TRP A 157 -17.10 12.02 -10.76
CA TRP A 157 -15.69 12.40 -10.58
C TRP A 157 -15.24 12.41 -9.11
N LEU A 158 -16.18 12.43 -8.15
CA LEU A 158 -15.88 12.29 -6.71
C LEU A 158 -15.18 10.97 -6.37
N VAL A 159 -15.23 9.94 -7.24
CA VAL A 159 -14.47 8.69 -7.04
C VAL A 159 -12.96 8.89 -6.95
N VAL A 160 -12.42 10.03 -7.44
CA VAL A 160 -11.00 10.39 -7.28
C VAL A 160 -10.59 10.51 -5.81
N PHE A 161 -11.53 10.76 -4.90
CA PHE A 161 -11.23 10.79 -3.46
C PHE A 161 -10.72 9.45 -2.94
N GLY A 162 -11.09 8.32 -3.54
CA GLY A 162 -10.57 6.99 -3.17
C GLY A 162 -9.04 6.90 -3.25
N PRO A 163 -8.44 6.97 -4.46
CA PRO A 163 -6.99 6.88 -4.61
C PRO A 163 -6.25 8.04 -3.94
N VAL A 164 -6.82 9.25 -3.89
CA VAL A 164 -6.22 10.38 -3.16
C VAL A 164 -6.16 10.09 -1.66
N PHE A 165 -7.27 9.66 -1.06
CA PHE A 165 -7.34 9.33 0.36
C PHE A 165 -6.36 8.21 0.73
N LEU A 166 -6.32 7.15 -0.07
CA LEU A 166 -5.34 6.06 0.12
C LEU A 166 -3.90 6.57 0.04
N THR A 167 -3.59 7.39 -0.97
CA THR A 167 -2.24 7.97 -1.13
C THR A 167 -1.86 8.80 0.10
N LEU A 168 -2.78 9.62 0.62
CA LEU A 168 -2.54 10.42 1.82
C LEU A 168 -2.36 9.57 3.08
N LEU A 169 -3.18 8.53 3.25
CA LEU A 169 -3.09 7.60 4.39
C LEU A 169 -1.74 6.88 4.41
N LEU A 170 -1.28 6.41 3.25
CA LEU A 170 0.01 5.72 3.12
C LEU A 170 1.20 6.68 3.30
N LEU A 171 1.14 7.90 2.77
CA LEU A 171 2.26 8.83 2.84
C LEU A 171 2.38 9.56 4.19
N PHE A 172 1.27 9.85 4.87
CA PHE A 172 1.27 10.78 6.01
C PHE A 172 0.73 10.21 7.31
N VAL A 173 -0.01 9.10 7.28
CA VAL A 173 -0.69 8.57 8.48
C VAL A 173 -0.10 7.23 8.89
N SER A 174 -0.69 6.12 8.44
CA SER A 174 -0.40 4.78 8.96
C SER A 174 0.58 3.97 8.11
N GLY A 175 0.90 4.43 6.90
CA GLY A 175 1.84 3.72 6.02
C GLY A 175 3.31 4.01 6.35
N ILE A 176 3.97 4.79 5.49
CA ILE A 176 5.41 5.05 5.54
C ILE A 176 5.88 5.64 6.90
N PRO A 177 5.21 6.64 7.50
CA PRO A 177 5.69 7.25 8.75
C PRO A 177 5.86 6.25 9.91
N LEU A 178 4.87 5.37 10.10
CA LEU A 178 4.89 4.39 11.18
C LEU A 178 5.96 3.32 10.95
N LEU A 179 6.08 2.82 9.71
CA LEU A 179 7.07 1.82 9.36
C LEU A 179 8.50 2.34 9.46
N GLU A 180 8.76 3.56 8.98
CA GLU A 180 10.07 4.21 9.09
C GLU A 180 10.43 4.44 10.56
N THR A 181 9.48 4.90 11.38
CA THR A 181 9.70 5.08 12.82
C THR A 181 10.05 3.76 13.51
N SER A 182 9.30 2.69 13.23
CA SER A 182 9.56 1.35 13.76
C SER A 182 10.92 0.81 13.32
N ALA A 183 11.27 0.96 12.04
CA ALA A 183 12.55 0.52 11.51
C ALA A 183 13.73 1.33 12.08
N ASN A 184 13.57 2.65 12.24
CA ASN A 184 14.59 3.50 12.88
C ASN A 184 14.82 3.14 14.35
N LYS A 185 13.77 2.79 15.12
CA LYS A 185 13.94 2.30 16.50
C LYS A 185 14.76 1.02 16.58
N ARG A 186 14.62 0.14 15.58
CA ARG A 186 15.28 -1.18 15.55
C ARG A 186 16.69 -1.15 14.96
N PHE A 187 16.90 -0.34 13.93
CA PHE A 187 18.11 -0.38 13.09
C PHE A 187 18.81 0.98 12.96
N GLY A 188 18.28 2.05 13.56
CA GLY A 188 18.79 3.42 13.38
C GLY A 188 20.23 3.63 13.85
N SER A 189 20.70 2.82 14.82
CA SER A 189 22.08 2.82 15.29
C SER A 189 23.05 2.01 14.41
N VAL A 190 22.54 1.27 13.41
CA VAL A 190 23.33 0.44 12.50
C VAL A 190 23.75 1.29 11.30
N GLU A 191 25.06 1.43 11.09
CA GLU A 191 25.60 2.31 10.05
C GLU A 191 25.18 1.86 8.64
N GLU A 192 25.16 0.56 8.38
CA GLU A 192 24.73 0.01 7.09
C GLU A 192 23.25 0.30 6.79
N TYR A 193 22.41 0.40 7.82
CA TYR A 193 20.99 0.77 7.67
C TYR A 193 20.86 2.26 7.31
N ARG A 194 21.66 3.12 7.95
CA ARG A 194 21.70 4.56 7.65
C ARG A 194 22.16 4.81 6.22
N ILE A 195 23.18 4.09 5.76
CA ILE A 195 23.64 4.14 4.37
C ILE A 195 22.51 3.70 3.44
N TYR A 196 21.94 2.51 3.66
CA TYR A 196 20.82 1.99 2.86
C TYR A 196 19.69 3.01 2.72
N ARG A 197 19.29 3.63 3.83
CA ARG A 197 18.23 4.64 3.85
C ARG A 197 18.59 5.91 3.08
N SER A 198 19.84 6.36 3.16
CA SER A 198 20.29 7.58 2.46
C SER A 198 20.33 7.44 0.93
N ILE A 199 20.52 6.22 0.43
CA ILE A 199 20.65 5.90 -1.00
C ILE A 199 19.41 5.23 -1.59
N THR A 200 18.38 4.96 -0.80
CA THR A 200 17.16 4.27 -1.27
C THR A 200 15.93 5.17 -1.14
N SER A 201 15.26 5.38 -2.26
CA SER A 201 14.02 6.17 -2.33
C SER A 201 12.94 5.63 -1.39
N PRO A 202 12.15 6.48 -0.71
CA PRO A 202 11.09 6.01 0.18
C PRO A 202 9.97 5.27 -0.57
N LEU A 203 9.51 5.82 -1.70
CA LEU A 203 8.34 5.31 -2.41
C LEU A 203 8.67 4.93 -3.87
N ILE A 204 9.14 5.87 -4.68
CA ILE A 204 9.33 5.68 -6.12
C ILE A 204 10.55 4.77 -6.38
N PRO A 205 10.41 3.62 -7.06
CA PRO A 205 11.53 2.74 -7.37
C PRO A 205 12.59 3.43 -8.23
N LEU A 206 13.80 3.61 -7.69
CA LEU A 206 14.93 4.24 -8.36
C LEU A 206 16.24 3.50 -8.07
N PRO A 207 17.16 3.38 -9.05
CA PRO A 207 18.49 2.84 -8.78
C PRO A 207 19.21 3.61 -7.66
N PRO A 208 19.86 2.93 -6.70
CA PRO A 208 20.53 3.59 -5.57
C PRO A 208 21.60 4.61 -5.99
N ALA A 209 22.30 4.34 -7.10
CA ALA A 209 23.29 5.27 -7.65
C ALA A 209 22.66 6.60 -8.10
N LEU A 210 21.46 6.53 -8.69
CA LEU A 210 20.72 7.71 -9.12
C LEU A 210 20.18 8.46 -7.91
N TYR A 211 19.48 7.77 -7.01
CA TYR A 211 18.91 8.39 -5.81
C TYR A 211 19.98 9.02 -4.93
N GLY A 212 21.08 8.31 -4.66
CA GLY A 212 22.19 8.80 -3.84
C GLY A 212 22.79 10.11 -4.36
N SER A 213 22.80 10.31 -5.67
CA SER A 213 23.39 11.49 -6.32
C SER A 213 22.47 12.73 -6.33
N LEU A 214 21.17 12.58 -6.03
CA LEU A 214 20.21 13.68 -6.11
C LEU A 214 20.31 14.63 -4.90
N PRO A 215 20.14 15.94 -5.10
CA PRO A 215 20.15 16.91 -4.00
C PRO A 215 18.91 16.77 -3.11
N VAL A 216 19.04 17.13 -1.83
CA VAL A 216 18.00 16.94 -0.80
C VAL A 216 16.67 17.64 -1.18
N TRP A 217 16.73 18.86 -1.71
CA TRP A 217 15.54 19.60 -2.12
C TRP A 217 14.76 18.87 -3.22
N PHE A 218 15.45 18.17 -4.13
CA PHE A 218 14.82 17.42 -5.21
C PHE A 218 14.15 16.15 -4.67
N LYS A 219 14.82 15.44 -3.75
CA LYS A 219 14.25 14.28 -3.05
C LYS A 219 12.99 14.65 -2.27
N LEU A 220 13.00 15.80 -1.60
CA LEU A 220 11.84 16.35 -0.90
C LEU A 220 10.68 16.67 -1.85
N ALA A 221 10.96 17.38 -2.95
CA ALA A 221 9.93 17.88 -3.85
C ALA A 221 9.29 16.79 -4.73
N PHE A 222 10.08 15.81 -5.20
CA PHE A 222 9.63 14.89 -6.24
C PHE A 222 9.63 13.43 -5.83
N LEU A 223 10.38 13.04 -4.79
CA LEU A 223 10.56 11.65 -4.39
C LEU A 223 9.97 11.34 -3.02
N PHE A 224 9.23 12.28 -2.44
CA PHE A 224 8.56 12.15 -1.15
C PHE A 224 9.51 11.82 0.01
N GLU A 225 10.77 12.29 -0.01
CA GLU A 225 11.68 12.15 1.14
C GLU A 225 11.30 13.16 2.24
N LEU A 226 10.14 12.99 2.87
CA LEU A 226 9.56 13.96 3.79
C LEU A 226 10.28 13.92 5.16
N PRO A 227 10.42 15.08 5.84
CA PRO A 227 11.03 15.14 7.18
C PRO A 227 10.33 14.24 8.21
N LEU A 228 9.02 14.00 8.01
CA LEU A 228 8.21 13.10 8.82
C LEU A 228 8.85 11.72 8.98
N TYR A 229 9.54 11.21 7.95
CA TYR A 229 10.15 9.87 7.95
C TYR A 229 11.46 9.83 8.76
N SER A 230 12.01 10.98 9.13
CA SER A 230 13.34 11.14 9.74
C SER A 230 13.35 11.44 11.23
N HIS A 231 12.21 11.30 11.90
CA HIS A 231 12.12 11.44 13.36
C HIS A 231 13.17 10.54 14.04
N GLY A 232 14.15 11.18 14.70
CA GLY A 232 15.21 10.53 15.46
C GLY A 232 16.66 10.80 14.99
N ILE A 233 16.92 11.22 13.75
CA ILE A 233 18.32 11.35 13.24
C ILE A 233 18.87 12.78 13.34
N HIS A 234 18.01 13.80 13.30
CA HIS A 234 18.45 15.20 13.35
C HIS A 234 19.15 15.61 14.66
N HIS A 235 18.97 14.87 15.75
CA HIS A 235 19.63 15.18 17.02
C HIS A 235 21.13 14.83 17.05
N GLU A 236 21.61 13.91 16.22
CA GLU A 236 23.04 13.51 16.24
C GLU A 236 23.89 14.29 15.23
N GLY A 237 23.31 14.72 14.11
CA GLY A 237 24.04 15.47 13.07
C GLY A 237 24.42 16.91 13.45
N MET A 238 23.75 17.49 14.45
CA MET A 238 24.10 18.82 15.00
C MET A 238 25.13 18.75 16.13
N LEU A 239 25.28 17.60 16.80
CA LEU A 239 26.23 17.42 17.90
C LEU A 239 27.61 16.92 17.44
N SER A 240 27.75 16.45 16.19
CA SER A 240 29.06 16.08 15.60
C SER A 240 29.73 17.22 14.82
N ARG A 241 29.09 18.39 14.76
CA ARG A 241 29.60 19.60 14.09
C ARG A 241 29.79 20.79 15.04
N SER A 242 29.78 20.56 16.36
CA SER A 242 30.15 21.57 17.38
C SER A 242 31.51 21.26 17.99
#